data_AF-A0A916NMX8-F1
#
_entry.id   AF-A0A916NMX8-F1
#
_cell.length_a   1.000
_cell.length_b   1.000
_cell.length_c   1.000
_cell.angle_alpha   90.00
_cell.angle_beta   90.00
_cell.angle_gamma   90.00
#
_symmetry.space_group_name_H-M   'P 1'
#
loop_
_entity.id
_entity.type
_entity.pdbx_description
1 polymer ?
#
loop_
_entity_poly.entity_id
_entity_poly.type
_entity_poly.pdbx_seq_one_letter_code
_entity_poly.pdbx_strand_id
1 'polypeptide(L)'
;MRLQRRTSTAATLISGAVVLLLAACSGSAPSEEPVAPDPEPTETETIEDAFAIEDFDFANADWSVVPFAETWPAVEFTAVDGAVEVDGIAYTVIADEIEFSDADGDGALDAIVPVEGYGGGNSVDRQWYIWATRDGTAVQVPLPVARSIHCGTLTKSVEPVDGGFRVHEFRRAIGESDYLACTDIGSDERTRIVGIAEADGELWPVQLEPVRAYGGICPVAAEYDAYPTDLDFLPLPHAEAEALRAESGQGMTEFAVEDWPVYLEVRPGWLLRGIIVDSTMACAWLPTG
;
A
#
# COMPACT_ATOMS: atom_id res chain seq x y z
N MET A 1 49.53 -34.52 -8.48
CA MET A 1 50.44 -34.09 -9.58
C MET A 1 49.58 -33.35 -10.59
N ARG A 2 49.73 -32.07 -10.95
CA ARG A 2 50.80 -31.07 -10.86
C ARG A 2 50.21 -29.70 -10.50
N LEU A 3 50.98 -28.92 -9.75
CA LEU A 3 50.79 -27.49 -9.49
C LEU A 3 50.85 -26.66 -10.78
N GLN A 4 50.18 -25.51 -10.80
CA GLN A 4 50.76 -24.31 -11.38
C GLN A 4 50.27 -23.02 -10.69
N ARG A 5 51.19 -22.41 -9.94
CA ARG A 5 51.16 -21.01 -9.49
C ARG A 5 51.41 -20.09 -10.68
N ARG A 6 50.76 -18.92 -10.70
CA ARG A 6 51.34 -17.69 -11.26
C ARG A 6 51.02 -16.51 -10.34
N THR A 7 52.06 -16.04 -9.69
CA THR A 7 52.24 -14.70 -9.15
C THR A 7 52.53 -13.72 -10.29
N SER A 8 52.01 -12.50 -10.23
CA SER A 8 52.80 -11.30 -10.53
C SER A 8 52.13 -10.02 -10.01
N THR A 9 52.92 -9.33 -9.20
CA THR A 9 52.87 -7.98 -8.65
C THR A 9 52.79 -6.87 -9.71
N ALA A 10 52.12 -5.76 -9.38
CA ALA A 10 52.62 -4.40 -9.63
C ALA A 10 51.90 -3.40 -8.71
N ALA A 11 52.68 -2.73 -7.87
CA ALA A 11 52.27 -1.59 -7.03
C ALA A 11 52.66 -0.28 -7.74
N THR A 12 51.92 0.80 -7.52
CA THR A 12 52.47 2.17 -7.59
C THR A 12 51.64 3.12 -6.70
N LEU A 13 52.37 3.81 -5.80
CA LEU A 13 51.99 4.87 -4.87
C LEU A 13 52.09 6.25 -5.51
N ILE A 14 51.23 7.22 -5.13
CA ILE A 14 51.50 8.69 -5.16
C ILE A 14 50.71 9.38 -4.02
N SER A 15 51.26 9.52 -2.80
CA SER A 15 51.60 10.78 -2.08
C SER A 15 51.20 12.10 -2.80
N GLY A 16 50.40 13.03 -2.28
CA GLY A 16 50.47 13.70 -0.97
C GLY A 16 50.95 15.15 -1.17
N ALA A 17 50.15 16.17 -0.78
CA ALA A 17 50.63 17.53 -0.56
C ALA A 17 49.64 18.35 0.29
N VAL A 18 49.99 18.52 1.57
CA VAL A 18 49.45 19.53 2.49
C VAL A 18 50.22 20.82 2.26
N VAL A 19 49.53 21.96 2.13
CA VAL A 19 50.16 23.29 2.15
C VAL A 19 49.51 24.10 3.26
N LEU A 20 50.27 24.27 4.35
CA LEU A 20 50.13 25.32 5.35
C LEU A 20 50.85 26.57 4.85
N LEU A 21 50.19 27.74 4.90
CA LEU A 21 50.86 29.04 4.80
C LEU A 21 50.34 29.99 5.88
N LEU A 22 51.27 30.46 6.71
CA LEU A 22 51.12 31.44 7.78
C LEU A 22 51.47 32.86 7.29
N ALA A 23 50.62 33.81 7.69
CA ALA A 23 50.85 35.21 8.06
C ALA A 23 51.71 36.16 7.19
N ALA A 24 51.11 37.31 6.80
CA ALA A 24 51.73 38.64 6.91
C ALA A 24 50.67 39.76 6.85
N CYS A 25 50.78 40.73 7.77
CA CYS A 25 49.91 41.89 7.95
C CYS A 25 50.14 42.98 6.89
N SER A 26 49.08 43.71 6.52
CA SER A 26 49.18 45.13 6.11
C SER A 26 47.83 45.81 6.35
N GLY A 27 47.85 46.82 7.21
CA GLY A 27 46.70 47.65 7.53
C GLY A 27 46.47 48.74 6.49
N SER A 28 45.21 49.12 6.31
CA SER A 28 44.78 50.40 5.73
C SER A 28 43.32 50.66 6.09
N ALA A 29 43.10 51.78 6.80
CA ALA A 29 41.91 52.62 6.98
C ALA A 29 40.52 51.97 7.23
N PRO A 30 39.72 52.49 8.20
CA PRO A 30 38.32 52.09 8.35
C PRO A 30 37.50 52.73 7.23
N SER A 31 36.99 51.90 6.33
CA SER A 31 35.89 52.26 5.43
C SER A 31 34.59 52.04 6.21
N GLU A 32 33.78 53.09 6.40
CA GLU A 32 32.42 52.95 6.87
C GLU A 32 31.65 52.08 5.87
N GLU A 33 31.33 50.85 6.26
CA GLU A 33 30.37 50.02 5.55
C GLU A 33 28.96 50.58 5.79
N PRO A 34 28.11 50.69 4.75
CA PRO A 34 26.72 51.06 4.94
C PRO A 34 26.04 49.93 5.71
N VAL A 35 25.50 50.25 6.89
CA VAL A 35 24.68 49.34 7.69
C VAL A 35 23.50 48.90 6.81
N ALA A 36 23.51 47.63 6.41
CA ALA A 36 22.36 47.00 5.79
C ALA A 36 21.19 47.05 6.79
N PRO A 37 19.96 47.40 6.37
CA PRO A 37 18.82 47.32 7.26
C PRO A 37 18.68 45.87 7.75
N ASP A 38 18.48 45.76 9.07
CA ASP A 38 18.17 44.51 9.77
C ASP A 38 17.00 43.82 9.02
N PRO A 39 17.10 42.53 8.64
CA PRO A 39 15.96 41.85 8.04
C PRO A 39 14.83 41.88 9.07
N GLU A 40 13.72 42.53 8.71
CA GLU A 40 12.46 42.39 9.45
C GLU A 40 12.20 40.89 9.64
N PRO A 41 11.80 40.46 10.85
CA PRO A 41 11.41 39.07 11.05
C PRO A 41 10.29 38.79 10.06
N THR A 42 10.57 37.93 9.09
CA THR A 42 9.54 37.40 8.21
C THR A 42 8.57 36.66 9.12
N GLU A 43 7.40 37.26 9.34
CA GLU A 43 6.26 36.56 9.91
C GLU A 43 6.09 35.29 9.07
N THR A 44 6.45 34.16 9.67
CA THR A 44 6.10 32.86 9.12
C THR A 44 4.59 32.81 9.29
N GLU A 45 3.84 32.97 8.20
CA GLU A 45 2.41 32.64 8.19
C GLU A 45 2.30 31.21 8.71
N THR A 46 1.89 31.06 9.96
CA THR A 46 1.39 29.79 10.47
C THR A 46 0.14 29.50 9.65
N ILE A 47 0.24 28.55 8.72
CA ILE A 47 -0.92 27.96 8.03
C ILE A 47 -1.68 27.19 9.12
N GLU A 48 -2.54 27.87 9.88
CA GLU A 48 -3.24 27.29 11.04
C GLU A 48 -4.45 26.41 10.66
N ASP A 49 -4.73 26.17 9.38
CA ASP A 49 -5.90 25.37 8.95
C ASP A 49 -5.57 24.41 7.79
N ALA A 50 -4.45 23.68 7.87
CA ALA A 50 -4.28 22.52 7.00
C ALA A 50 -5.23 21.39 7.47
N PHE A 51 -5.99 20.80 6.56
CA PHE A 51 -6.87 19.66 6.86
C PHE A 51 -6.09 18.54 7.55
N ALA A 52 -6.60 18.06 8.69
CA ALA A 52 -6.08 16.91 9.41
C ALA A 52 -7.11 15.78 9.34
N ILE A 53 -6.71 14.61 8.82
CA ILE A 53 -7.63 13.48 8.62
C ILE A 53 -8.12 12.90 9.94
N GLU A 54 -7.37 13.10 11.03
CA GLU A 54 -7.75 12.65 12.37
C GLU A 54 -8.99 13.36 12.90
N ASP A 55 -9.28 14.56 12.39
CA ASP A 55 -10.48 15.33 12.71
C ASP A 55 -11.65 15.05 11.74
N PHE A 56 -11.45 14.19 10.72
CA PHE A 56 -12.49 13.84 9.77
C PHE A 56 -13.56 12.93 10.39
N ASP A 57 -14.83 13.27 10.20
CA ASP A 57 -15.96 12.54 10.77
C ASP A 57 -16.37 11.33 9.91
N PHE A 58 -15.60 10.25 10.01
CA PHE A 58 -15.89 8.98 9.31
C PHE A 58 -17.27 8.40 9.64
N ALA A 59 -17.84 8.75 10.80
CA ALA A 59 -19.15 8.28 11.25
C ALA A 59 -20.30 8.94 10.47
N ASN A 60 -20.04 10.08 9.82
CA ASN A 60 -21.01 10.80 8.99
C ASN A 60 -20.53 10.98 7.53
N ALA A 61 -19.55 10.19 7.10
CA ALA A 61 -18.97 10.26 5.75
C ALA A 61 -19.81 9.51 4.70
N ASP A 62 -19.57 9.84 3.43
CA ASP A 62 -20.06 9.10 2.27
C ASP A 62 -19.12 7.94 1.96
N TRP A 63 -19.64 6.72 1.98
CA TRP A 63 -18.91 5.47 1.81
C TRP A 63 -19.28 4.77 0.51
N SER A 64 -18.27 4.19 -0.12
CA SER A 64 -18.39 3.23 -1.22
C SER A 64 -17.85 1.88 -0.77
N VAL A 65 -18.73 0.89 -0.53
CA VAL A 65 -18.34 -0.43 -0.02
C VAL A 65 -18.60 -1.50 -1.08
N VAL A 66 -17.57 -2.24 -1.46
CA VAL A 66 -17.63 -3.36 -2.40
C VAL A 66 -18.17 -4.57 -1.64
N PRO A 67 -19.37 -5.09 -1.91
CA PRO A 67 -19.92 -6.21 -1.16
C PRO A 67 -18.98 -7.41 -1.26
N PHE A 68 -18.64 -7.98 -0.10
CA PHE A 68 -17.73 -9.11 0.01
C PHE A 68 -16.34 -8.83 -0.58
N ALA A 69 -15.96 -7.57 -0.83
CA ALA A 69 -14.76 -7.19 -1.60
C ALA A 69 -14.63 -7.87 -2.98
N GLU A 70 -15.73 -8.39 -3.51
CA GLU A 70 -15.78 -9.30 -4.67
C GLU A 70 -16.76 -8.80 -5.73
N THR A 71 -17.89 -8.25 -5.28
CA THR A 71 -19.05 -7.96 -6.11
C THR A 71 -19.09 -6.49 -6.51
N TRP A 72 -19.53 -6.22 -7.75
CA TRP A 72 -19.74 -4.87 -8.27
C TRP A 72 -21.18 -4.72 -8.77
N PRO A 73 -21.82 -3.53 -8.67
CA PRO A 73 -21.29 -2.25 -8.18
C PRO A 73 -21.05 -2.21 -6.67
N ALA A 74 -20.24 -1.26 -6.22
CA ALA A 74 -20.15 -0.89 -4.82
C ALA A 74 -21.51 -0.38 -4.30
N VAL A 75 -21.74 -0.54 -3.01
CA VAL A 75 -22.86 0.03 -2.27
C VAL A 75 -22.45 1.40 -1.77
N GLU A 76 -23.14 2.42 -2.26
CA GLU A 76 -22.92 3.81 -1.88
C GLU A 76 -23.88 4.22 -0.76
N PHE A 77 -23.38 4.83 0.31
CA PHE A 77 -24.22 5.32 1.40
C PHE A 77 -23.57 6.44 2.20
N THR A 78 -24.39 7.31 2.81
CA THR A 78 -23.92 8.21 3.86
C THR A 78 -24.16 7.52 5.20
N ALA A 79 -23.10 7.32 5.99
CA ALA A 79 -23.25 6.86 7.36
C ALA A 79 -23.92 7.96 8.20
N VAL A 80 -24.71 7.58 9.21
CA VAL A 80 -25.27 8.52 10.19
C VAL A 80 -24.93 7.99 11.57
N ASP A 81 -24.17 8.76 12.34
CA ASP A 81 -23.64 8.34 13.64
C ASP A 81 -22.93 6.96 13.59
N GLY A 82 -22.23 6.69 12.47
CA GLY A 82 -21.41 5.50 12.25
C GLY A 82 -22.18 4.29 11.72
N ALA A 83 -23.47 4.43 11.39
CA ALA A 83 -24.25 3.30 10.90
C ALA A 83 -25.24 3.67 9.79
N VAL A 84 -25.60 2.67 8.99
CA VAL A 84 -26.69 2.75 8.01
C VAL A 84 -27.26 1.35 7.74
N GLU A 85 -28.51 1.26 7.28
CA GLU A 85 -29.06 0.03 6.72
C GLU A 85 -29.37 0.24 5.24
N VAL A 86 -28.81 -0.59 4.38
CA VAL A 86 -29.03 -0.57 2.93
C VAL A 86 -29.40 -1.97 2.48
N ASP A 87 -30.55 -2.12 1.82
CA ASP A 87 -31.05 -3.39 1.29
C ASP A 87 -31.06 -4.56 2.30
N GLY A 88 -31.33 -4.25 3.57
CA GLY A 88 -31.37 -5.23 4.66
C GLY A 88 -30.00 -5.65 5.19
N ILE A 89 -28.93 -4.97 4.78
CA ILE A 89 -27.58 -5.10 5.36
C ILE A 89 -27.31 -3.87 6.22
N ALA A 90 -27.01 -4.10 7.50
CA ALA A 90 -26.57 -3.05 8.41
C ALA A 90 -25.05 -2.86 8.25
N TYR A 91 -24.62 -1.67 7.85
CA TYR A 91 -23.22 -1.27 7.79
C TYR A 91 -22.88 -0.45 9.03
N THR A 92 -21.75 -0.74 9.68
CA THR A 92 -21.24 -0.03 10.86
C THR A 92 -19.77 0.33 10.66
N VAL A 93 -19.43 1.61 10.82
CA VAL A 93 -18.05 2.09 10.89
C VAL A 93 -17.49 1.81 12.28
N ILE A 94 -16.35 1.13 12.35
CA ILE A 94 -15.75 0.72 13.62
C ILE A 94 -14.74 1.78 14.07
N ALA A 95 -15.26 2.84 14.69
CA ALA A 95 -14.51 4.06 15.00
C ALA A 95 -13.34 3.88 15.98
N ASP A 96 -13.37 2.85 16.84
CA ASP A 96 -12.32 2.56 17.82
C ASP A 96 -11.14 1.75 17.25
N GLU A 97 -11.22 1.35 15.98
CA GLU A 97 -10.17 0.62 15.25
C GLU A 97 -9.59 1.45 14.07
N ILE A 98 -9.81 2.77 14.06
CA ILE A 98 -9.22 3.67 13.05
C ILE A 98 -7.75 3.89 13.38
N GLU A 99 -6.89 3.65 12.39
CA GLU A 99 -5.45 3.85 12.50
C GLU A 99 -4.96 4.84 11.45
N PHE A 100 -3.87 5.55 11.73
CA PHE A 100 -3.36 6.63 10.88
C PHE A 100 -1.90 6.42 10.49
N SER A 101 -1.58 6.69 9.22
CA SER A 101 -0.22 6.66 8.67
C SER A 101 -0.17 7.47 7.37
N ASP A 102 0.96 8.08 7.06
CA ASP A 102 1.27 8.58 5.71
C ASP A 102 1.45 7.38 4.78
N ALA A 103 0.45 7.06 3.95
CA ALA A 103 0.38 5.83 3.17
C ALA A 103 0.69 6.02 1.68
N ASP A 104 0.70 7.25 1.16
CA ASP A 104 1.25 7.61 -0.16
C ASP A 104 2.64 8.28 -0.09
N GLY A 105 3.11 8.70 1.09
CA GLY A 105 4.39 9.36 1.29
C GLY A 105 4.37 10.86 0.99
N ASP A 106 3.20 11.50 0.97
CA ASP A 106 3.05 12.93 0.68
C ASP A 106 3.32 13.85 1.91
N GLY A 107 3.48 13.24 3.08
CA GLY A 107 3.74 13.92 4.36
C GLY A 107 2.49 14.31 5.14
N ALA A 108 1.29 14.12 4.59
CA ALA A 108 0.03 14.14 5.32
C ALA A 108 -0.30 12.75 5.85
N LEU A 109 -1.15 12.67 6.88
CA LEU A 109 -1.62 11.38 7.36
C LEU A 109 -2.82 10.93 6.55
N ASP A 110 -2.89 9.63 6.33
CA ASP A 110 -4.05 8.90 5.82
C ASP A 110 -4.66 8.06 6.95
N ALA A 111 -5.88 7.57 6.74
CA ALA A 111 -6.58 6.72 7.70
C ALA A 111 -6.88 5.35 7.10
N ILE A 112 -6.77 4.28 7.88
CA ILE A 112 -7.39 3.00 7.56
C ILE A 112 -8.60 2.80 8.46
N VAL A 113 -9.77 2.66 7.85
CA VAL A 113 -11.05 2.66 8.55
C VAL A 113 -11.79 1.35 8.29
N PRO A 114 -12.06 0.56 9.33
CA PRO A 114 -12.89 -0.64 9.21
C PRO A 114 -14.38 -0.31 9.11
N VAL A 115 -15.06 -1.01 8.20
CA VAL A 115 -16.52 -1.04 8.08
C VAL A 115 -17.01 -2.48 8.11
N GLU A 116 -18.08 -2.73 8.85
CA GLU A 116 -18.67 -4.06 9.03
C GLU A 116 -20.09 -4.09 8.46
N GLY A 117 -20.33 -4.97 7.48
CA GLY A 117 -21.65 -5.29 6.95
C GLY A 117 -22.23 -6.53 7.64
N TYR A 118 -23.49 -6.42 8.10
CA TYR A 118 -24.22 -7.51 8.73
C TYR A 118 -25.58 -7.73 8.06
N GLY A 119 -25.76 -8.90 7.44
CA GLY A 119 -27.00 -9.29 6.75
C GLY A 119 -27.92 -10.20 7.56
N GLY A 120 -27.61 -10.45 8.84
CA GLY A 120 -28.37 -11.34 9.71
C GLY A 120 -27.78 -12.75 9.89
N GLY A 121 -28.03 -13.36 11.05
CA GLY A 121 -27.50 -14.69 11.36
C GLY A 121 -26.00 -14.64 11.62
N ASN A 122 -25.21 -15.33 10.79
CA ASN A 122 -23.74 -15.37 10.90
C ASN A 122 -23.03 -14.63 9.75
N SER A 123 -23.75 -13.84 8.93
CA SER A 123 -23.15 -13.10 7.82
C SER A 123 -22.53 -11.79 8.33
N VAL A 124 -21.27 -11.87 8.75
CA VAL A 124 -20.43 -10.71 9.03
C VAL A 124 -19.39 -10.60 7.92
N ASP A 125 -19.30 -9.41 7.33
CA ASP A 125 -18.30 -9.02 6.34
C ASP A 125 -17.65 -7.71 6.77
N ARG A 126 -16.48 -7.80 7.39
CA ARG A 126 -15.70 -6.65 7.82
C ARG A 126 -14.60 -6.36 6.81
N GLN A 127 -14.47 -5.12 6.38
CA GLN A 127 -13.52 -4.68 5.37
C GLN A 127 -12.77 -3.44 5.85
N TRP A 128 -11.50 -3.30 5.47
CA TRP A 128 -10.67 -2.15 5.81
C TRP A 128 -10.39 -1.33 4.56
N TYR A 129 -10.73 -0.05 4.60
CA TYR A 129 -10.52 0.90 3.52
C TYR A 129 -9.51 1.95 3.94
N ILE A 130 -8.61 2.32 3.03
CA ILE A 130 -7.73 3.48 3.23
C ILE A 130 -8.49 4.72 2.73
N TRP A 131 -8.35 5.81 3.47
CA TRP A 131 -8.83 7.15 3.15
C TRP A 131 -7.62 8.06 3.09
N ALA A 132 -7.38 8.64 1.92
CA ALA A 132 -6.25 9.51 1.68
C ALA A 132 -6.58 10.97 2.03
N THR A 133 -5.61 11.71 2.56
CA THR A 133 -5.69 13.17 2.59
C THR A 133 -5.39 13.72 1.20
N ARG A 134 -6.40 14.30 0.54
CA ARG A 134 -6.23 14.82 -0.82
C ARG A 134 -6.99 16.12 -1.01
N ASP A 135 -6.31 17.13 -1.54
CA ASP A 135 -6.91 18.44 -1.87
C ASP A 135 -7.70 19.08 -0.69
N GLY A 136 -7.24 18.83 0.54
CA GLY A 136 -7.86 19.34 1.77
C GLY A 136 -9.12 18.60 2.22
N THR A 137 -9.33 17.36 1.78
CA THR A 137 -10.42 16.48 2.22
C THR A 137 -9.94 15.03 2.36
N ALA A 138 -10.73 14.18 3.04
CA ALA A 138 -10.54 12.74 3.02
C ALA A 138 -11.18 12.14 1.75
N VAL A 139 -10.45 11.27 1.05
CA VAL A 139 -10.92 10.55 -0.16
C VAL A 139 -10.73 9.05 0.03
N GLN A 140 -11.81 8.29 -0.04
CA GLN A 140 -11.75 6.84 0.09
C GLN A 140 -11.04 6.20 -1.13
N VAL A 141 -10.12 5.26 -0.87
CA VAL A 141 -9.57 4.38 -1.89
C VAL A 141 -10.63 3.34 -2.28
N PRO A 142 -10.93 3.12 -3.58
CA PRO A 142 -12.12 2.37 -4.00
C PRO A 142 -12.15 0.90 -3.57
N LEU A 143 -10.99 0.29 -3.37
CA LEU A 143 -10.86 -1.14 -3.07
C LEU A 143 -10.33 -1.35 -1.66
N PRO A 144 -10.93 -2.27 -0.89
CA PRO A 144 -10.48 -2.57 0.46
C PRO A 144 -9.13 -3.28 0.44
N VAL A 145 -8.33 -3.01 1.47
CA VAL A 145 -7.00 -3.62 1.62
C VAL A 145 -7.03 -4.89 2.43
N ALA A 146 -8.02 -5.10 3.29
CA ALA A 146 -8.14 -6.30 4.13
C ALA A 146 -9.61 -6.65 4.36
N ARG A 147 -9.88 -7.90 4.75
CA ARG A 147 -11.24 -8.39 5.02
C ARG A 147 -11.29 -9.55 5.99
N SER A 148 -12.31 -9.55 6.83
CA SER A 148 -12.74 -10.69 7.62
C SER A 148 -14.16 -11.08 7.23
N ILE A 149 -14.35 -12.30 6.74
CA ILE A 149 -15.67 -12.85 6.44
C ILE A 149 -15.86 -14.21 7.12
N HIS A 150 -17.10 -14.48 7.55
CA HIS A 150 -17.52 -15.80 7.97
C HIS A 150 -17.13 -16.91 6.98
N CYS A 151 -16.49 -17.97 7.48
CA CYS A 151 -15.99 -19.10 6.68
C CYS A 151 -14.94 -18.72 5.60
N GLY A 152 -14.25 -17.60 5.71
CA GLY A 152 -13.27 -17.16 4.73
C GLY A 152 -12.01 -16.57 5.36
N THR A 153 -11.53 -15.47 4.79
CA THR A 153 -10.37 -14.73 5.29
C THR A 153 -10.64 -14.17 6.70
N LEU A 154 -9.61 -14.18 7.53
CA LEU A 154 -9.57 -13.53 8.84
C LEU A 154 -8.42 -12.52 8.85
N THR A 155 -8.73 -11.23 8.95
CA THR A 155 -7.75 -10.20 9.31
C THR A 155 -7.53 -10.28 10.82
N LYS A 156 -6.31 -10.61 11.24
CA LYS A 156 -5.93 -10.70 12.65
C LYS A 156 -5.56 -9.35 13.24
N SER A 157 -4.84 -8.52 12.48
CA SER A 157 -4.51 -7.16 12.87
C SER A 157 -4.27 -6.26 11.67
N VAL A 158 -4.50 -4.97 11.89
CA VAL A 158 -4.10 -3.87 11.03
C VAL A 158 -3.41 -2.87 11.94
N GLU A 159 -2.16 -2.54 11.64
CA GLU A 159 -1.34 -1.66 12.48
C GLU A 159 -0.70 -0.58 11.61
N PRO A 160 -0.63 0.68 12.08
CA PRO A 160 0.10 1.71 11.35
C PRO A 160 1.62 1.44 11.40
N VAL A 161 2.30 1.74 10.31
CA VAL A 161 3.76 1.66 10.17
C VAL A 161 4.25 2.87 9.38
N ASP A 162 5.55 3.14 9.40
CA ASP A 162 6.09 4.20 8.55
C ASP A 162 5.81 3.89 7.06
N GLY A 163 5.10 4.79 6.37
CA GLY A 163 4.75 4.63 4.96
C GLY A 163 3.54 3.73 4.67
N GLY A 164 2.70 3.37 5.65
CA GLY A 164 1.45 2.64 5.39
C GLY A 164 0.91 1.81 6.56
N PHE A 165 0.27 0.68 6.23
CA PHE A 165 -0.40 -0.18 7.20
C PHE A 165 0.06 -1.63 7.08
N ARG A 166 0.47 -2.23 8.20
CA ARG A 166 0.77 -3.66 8.28
C ARG A 166 -0.52 -4.45 8.48
N VAL A 167 -0.83 -5.31 7.54
CA VAL A 167 -1.97 -6.24 7.60
C VAL A 167 -1.46 -7.65 7.90
N HIS A 168 -1.98 -8.26 8.96
CA HIS A 168 -1.78 -9.69 9.28
C HIS A 168 -3.08 -10.43 9.05
N GLU A 169 -3.09 -11.42 8.16
CA GLU A 169 -4.29 -12.16 7.78
C GLU A 169 -4.06 -13.67 7.66
N PHE A 170 -5.13 -14.44 7.79
CA PHE A 170 -5.20 -15.88 7.53
C PHE A 170 -6.24 -16.11 6.46
N ARG A 171 -5.81 -16.67 5.34
CA ARG A 171 -6.67 -16.99 4.18
C ARG A 171 -6.84 -18.48 4.05
N ARG A 172 -7.97 -18.88 3.48
CA ARG A 172 -8.17 -20.27 3.06
C ARG A 172 -7.41 -20.51 1.77
N ALA A 173 -6.48 -21.47 1.80
CA ALA A 173 -5.80 -21.90 0.59
C ALA A 173 -6.78 -22.63 -0.34
N ILE A 174 -6.38 -22.84 -1.60
CA ILE A 174 -7.18 -23.59 -2.57
C ILE A 174 -7.58 -24.96 -2.00
N GLY A 175 -8.86 -25.30 -2.15
CA GLY A 175 -9.46 -26.53 -1.65
C GLY A 175 -9.85 -26.51 -0.17
N GLU A 176 -9.34 -25.59 0.65
CA GLU A 176 -9.66 -25.53 2.09
C GLU A 176 -11.10 -25.14 2.37
N SER A 177 -11.69 -24.31 1.50
CA SER A 177 -13.08 -23.86 1.62
C SER A 177 -14.09 -25.01 1.66
N ASP A 178 -13.75 -26.17 1.08
CA ASP A 178 -14.66 -27.33 0.98
C ASP A 178 -14.68 -28.22 2.23
N TYR A 179 -13.65 -28.14 3.09
CA TYR A 179 -13.51 -29.07 4.22
C TYR A 179 -13.19 -28.41 5.56
N LEU A 180 -12.69 -27.16 5.59
CA LEU A 180 -12.51 -26.42 6.83
C LEU A 180 -13.85 -25.95 7.38
N ALA A 181 -14.12 -26.25 8.66
CA ALA A 181 -15.28 -25.71 9.35
C ALA A 181 -15.16 -24.17 9.43
N CYS A 182 -16.28 -23.46 9.54
CA CYS A 182 -16.28 -21.99 9.63
C CYS A 182 -15.62 -21.45 10.91
N THR A 183 -15.40 -22.31 11.90
CA THR A 183 -14.66 -22.00 13.12
C THR A 183 -13.14 -22.10 12.95
N ASP A 184 -12.69 -22.73 11.87
CA ASP A 184 -11.28 -22.97 11.61
C ASP A 184 -10.72 -21.84 10.73
N ILE A 185 -9.51 -21.40 11.09
CA ILE A 185 -8.73 -20.44 10.31
C ILE A 185 -8.06 -21.14 9.13
N GLY A 186 -7.87 -20.41 8.03
CA GLY A 186 -7.15 -20.95 6.87
C GLY A 186 -5.63 -21.08 7.10
N SER A 187 -4.97 -21.88 6.27
CA SER A 187 -3.53 -22.18 6.43
C SER A 187 -2.59 -21.14 5.80
N ASP A 188 -3.11 -20.27 4.94
CA ASP A 188 -2.34 -19.23 4.26
C ASP A 188 -2.23 -17.99 5.15
N GLU A 189 -1.27 -18.01 6.07
CA GLU A 189 -0.91 -16.88 6.92
C GLU A 189 -0.01 -15.89 6.17
N ARG A 190 -0.40 -14.62 6.14
CA ARG A 190 0.37 -13.55 5.47
C ARG A 190 0.50 -12.32 6.34
N THR A 191 1.65 -11.68 6.21
CA THR A 191 1.88 -10.33 6.71
C THR A 191 2.40 -9.49 5.55
N ARG A 192 1.75 -8.35 5.31
CA ARG A 192 2.09 -7.42 4.24
C ARG A 192 1.96 -5.98 4.72
N ILE A 193 2.75 -5.09 4.12
CA ILE A 193 2.57 -3.65 4.30
C ILE A 193 1.85 -3.14 3.06
N VAL A 194 0.77 -2.40 3.25
CA VAL A 194 0.01 -1.75 2.19
C VAL A 194 0.08 -0.24 2.35
N GLY A 195 0.20 0.43 1.22
CA GLY A 195 0.03 1.86 1.10
C GLY A 195 -0.93 2.17 -0.04
N ILE A 196 -0.86 3.38 -0.54
CA ILE A 196 -1.65 3.88 -1.64
C ILE A 196 -0.75 4.51 -2.70
N ALA A 197 -1.20 4.48 -3.94
CA ALA A 197 -0.53 5.17 -5.04
C ALA A 197 -1.55 5.68 -6.04
N GLU A 198 -1.23 6.81 -6.67
CA GLU A 198 -2.05 7.36 -7.74
C GLU A 198 -1.69 6.74 -9.09
N ALA A 199 -2.72 6.43 -9.88
CA ALA A 199 -2.61 6.07 -11.28
C ALA A 199 -3.80 6.61 -12.06
N ASP A 200 -3.53 7.33 -13.15
CA ASP A 200 -4.55 7.94 -14.01
C ASP A 200 -5.57 8.81 -13.24
N GLY A 201 -5.12 9.50 -12.19
CA GLY A 201 -5.96 10.34 -11.33
C GLY A 201 -6.73 9.60 -10.24
N GLU A 202 -6.63 8.27 -10.18
CA GLU A 202 -7.32 7.42 -9.21
C GLU A 202 -6.36 6.87 -8.16
N LEU A 203 -6.83 6.74 -6.93
CA LEU A 203 -6.07 6.12 -5.84
C LEU A 203 -6.25 4.60 -5.87
N TRP A 204 -5.15 3.88 -5.67
CA TRP A 204 -5.11 2.43 -5.71
C TRP A 204 -4.33 1.87 -4.53
N PRO A 205 -4.78 0.76 -3.92
CA PRO A 205 -4.01 0.10 -2.89
C PRO A 205 -2.79 -0.61 -3.49
N VAL A 206 -1.63 -0.41 -2.88
CA VAL A 206 -0.36 -1.03 -3.29
C VAL A 206 0.26 -1.79 -2.14
N GLN A 207 0.69 -3.02 -2.38
CA GLN A 207 1.52 -3.75 -1.43
C GLN A 207 2.94 -3.21 -1.56
N LEU A 208 3.51 -2.76 -0.44
CA LEU A 208 4.88 -2.26 -0.34
C LEU A 208 5.84 -3.38 0.07
N GLU A 209 5.41 -4.22 1.02
CA GLU A 209 6.19 -5.37 1.51
C GLU A 209 5.32 -6.63 1.59
N PRO A 210 5.94 -7.83 1.48
CA PRO A 210 7.38 -8.07 1.29
C PRO A 210 7.82 -7.94 -0.18
N VAL A 211 6.87 -7.82 -1.11
CA VAL A 211 7.13 -7.61 -2.53
C VAL A 211 6.17 -6.55 -3.05
N ARG A 212 6.66 -5.65 -3.90
CA ARG A 212 5.83 -4.57 -4.42
C ARG A 212 4.78 -5.13 -5.39
N ALA A 213 3.50 -5.06 -5.06
CA ALA A 213 2.43 -5.73 -5.82
C ALA A 213 1.08 -5.01 -5.62
N TYR A 214 -0.03 -5.59 -6.09
CA TYR A 214 -1.36 -5.06 -5.78
C TYR A 214 -1.64 -5.17 -4.27
N GLY A 215 -2.13 -4.09 -3.65
CA GLY A 215 -2.30 -3.98 -2.20
C GLY A 215 -3.70 -4.32 -1.68
N GLY A 216 -4.68 -4.50 -2.57
CA GLY A 216 -6.00 -4.91 -2.17
C GLY A 216 -6.07 -6.41 -1.85
N ILE A 217 -7.29 -6.89 -1.66
CA ILE A 217 -7.52 -8.32 -1.44
C ILE A 217 -7.21 -9.10 -2.73
N CYS A 218 -6.33 -10.08 -2.63
CA CYS A 218 -6.03 -10.98 -3.75
C CYS A 218 -7.00 -12.16 -3.70
N PRO A 219 -7.71 -12.53 -4.79
CA PRO A 219 -8.56 -13.72 -4.77
C PRO A 219 -7.76 -15.00 -4.49
N VAL A 220 -8.46 -16.07 -4.13
CA VAL A 220 -7.82 -17.39 -3.98
C VAL A 220 -7.41 -17.91 -5.36
N ALA A 221 -6.39 -18.76 -5.42
CA ALA A 221 -6.02 -19.43 -6.65
C ALA A 221 -7.21 -20.24 -7.19
N ALA A 222 -7.52 -20.08 -8.49
CA ALA A 222 -8.58 -20.84 -9.15
C ALA A 222 -8.14 -22.29 -9.47
N GLU A 223 -6.84 -22.52 -9.51
CA GLU A 223 -6.23 -23.80 -9.86
C GLU A 223 -4.94 -24.03 -9.07
N TYR A 224 -4.52 -25.29 -8.97
CA TYR A 224 -3.34 -25.69 -8.20
C TYR A 224 -2.02 -25.44 -8.96
N ASP A 225 -2.11 -25.18 -10.26
CA ASP A 225 -0.94 -25.06 -11.13
C ASP A 225 -0.43 -23.60 -11.16
N ALA A 226 0.89 -23.46 -11.14
CA ALA A 226 1.59 -22.20 -11.38
C ALA A 226 2.65 -22.40 -12.47
N TYR A 227 2.82 -21.40 -13.33
CA TYR A 227 3.65 -21.49 -14.53
C TYR A 227 4.72 -20.40 -14.53
N PRO A 228 5.98 -20.72 -14.87
CA PRO A 228 7.00 -19.69 -15.09
C PRO A 228 6.54 -18.69 -16.17
N THR A 229 6.82 -17.41 -15.94
CA THR A 229 6.36 -16.33 -16.80
C THR A 229 7.43 -15.24 -16.94
N ASP A 230 7.46 -14.62 -18.12
CA ASP A 230 8.28 -13.46 -18.45
C ASP A 230 7.45 -12.19 -18.67
N LEU A 231 6.15 -12.25 -18.35
CA LEU A 231 5.23 -11.13 -18.45
C LEU A 231 5.59 -10.03 -17.44
N ASP A 232 5.36 -8.78 -17.85
CA ASP A 232 5.55 -7.60 -17.01
C ASP A 232 4.28 -7.37 -16.16
N PHE A 233 4.27 -7.98 -14.97
CA PHE A 233 3.23 -7.73 -13.96
C PHE A 233 3.44 -6.36 -13.29
N LEU A 234 2.35 -5.67 -13.01
CA LEU A 234 2.37 -4.31 -12.46
C LEU A 234 1.66 -4.27 -11.10
N PRO A 235 2.10 -3.44 -10.14
CA PRO A 235 1.43 -3.31 -8.84
C PRO A 235 0.14 -2.49 -8.94
N LEU A 236 -0.03 -1.76 -10.04
CA LEU A 236 -1.13 -0.85 -10.35
C LEU A 236 -1.59 -1.10 -11.78
N PRO A 237 -2.88 -0.89 -12.11
CA PRO A 237 -3.39 -1.06 -13.46
C PRO A 237 -3.11 0.18 -14.33
N HIS A 238 -1.82 0.48 -14.50
CA HIS A 238 -1.30 1.63 -15.23
C HIS A 238 -0.07 1.26 -16.05
N ALA A 239 -0.09 1.53 -17.35
CA ALA A 239 0.89 1.00 -18.30
C ALA A 239 2.33 1.50 -18.06
N GLU A 240 2.49 2.66 -17.41
CA GLU A 240 3.80 3.23 -17.10
C GLU A 240 4.30 2.86 -15.68
N ALA A 241 3.53 2.06 -14.93
CA ALA A 241 3.97 1.57 -13.63
C ALA A 241 5.22 0.69 -13.78
N GLU A 242 6.15 0.79 -12.84
CA GLU A 242 7.33 -0.08 -12.83
C GLU A 242 6.92 -1.53 -12.63
N ALA A 243 7.33 -2.38 -13.57
CA ALA A 243 7.03 -3.81 -13.55
C ALA A 243 7.77 -4.53 -12.42
N LEU A 244 7.10 -5.54 -11.86
CA LEU A 244 7.63 -6.40 -10.82
C LEU A 244 8.84 -7.17 -11.35
N ARG A 245 9.87 -7.30 -10.51
CA ARG A 245 11.07 -8.08 -10.79
C ARG A 245 11.44 -8.90 -9.56
N ALA A 246 11.80 -10.16 -9.77
CA ALA A 246 12.36 -11.01 -8.73
C ALA A 246 13.78 -10.52 -8.38
N GLU A 247 14.02 -10.21 -7.11
CA GLU A 247 15.34 -9.77 -6.64
C GLU A 247 16.36 -10.91 -6.67
N SER A 248 15.91 -12.14 -6.43
CA SER A 248 16.76 -13.33 -6.42
C SER A 248 17.25 -13.75 -7.81
N GLY A 249 16.66 -13.19 -8.86
CA GLY A 249 16.84 -13.63 -10.25
C GLY A 249 16.20 -14.99 -10.56
N GLN A 250 15.39 -15.56 -9.66
CA GLN A 250 14.73 -16.87 -9.87
C GLN A 250 13.52 -16.83 -10.84
N GLY A 251 13.26 -15.70 -11.49
CA GLY A 251 12.09 -15.52 -12.34
C GLY A 251 10.80 -15.43 -11.52
N MET A 252 9.67 -15.20 -12.20
CA MET A 252 8.35 -15.19 -11.57
C MET A 252 7.55 -16.39 -12.07
N THR A 253 6.57 -16.82 -11.26
CA THR A 253 5.53 -17.74 -11.73
C THR A 253 4.16 -17.08 -11.58
N GLU A 254 3.27 -17.30 -12.52
CA GLU A 254 1.87 -16.87 -12.45
C GLU A 254 0.93 -18.04 -12.20
N PHE A 255 -0.24 -17.74 -11.64
CA PHE A 255 -1.37 -18.65 -11.53
C PHE A 255 -2.69 -17.90 -11.68
N ALA A 256 -3.72 -18.59 -12.15
CA ALA A 256 -5.05 -18.01 -12.23
C ALA A 256 -5.65 -17.86 -10.83
N VAL A 257 -6.36 -16.76 -10.62
CA VAL A 257 -7.13 -16.48 -9.40
C VAL A 257 -8.62 -16.56 -9.72
N GLU A 258 -9.46 -16.73 -8.71
CA GLU A 258 -10.91 -16.72 -8.88
C GLU A 258 -11.37 -15.43 -9.58
N ASP A 259 -12.33 -15.57 -10.49
CA ASP A 259 -12.88 -14.44 -11.23
C ASP A 259 -13.82 -13.64 -10.31
N TRP A 260 -13.32 -12.52 -9.79
CA TRP A 260 -14.10 -11.57 -9.01
C TRP A 260 -14.53 -10.40 -9.90
N PRO A 261 -15.85 -10.14 -10.08
CA PRO A 261 -16.34 -9.08 -10.96
C PRO A 261 -15.75 -7.70 -10.70
N VAL A 262 -15.45 -7.37 -9.44
CA VAL A 262 -14.88 -6.07 -9.04
C VAL A 262 -13.66 -5.67 -9.87
N TYR A 263 -12.73 -6.59 -10.16
CA TYR A 263 -11.49 -6.21 -10.85
C TYR A 263 -11.67 -5.97 -12.36
N LEU A 264 -12.64 -6.64 -12.98
CA LEU A 264 -12.94 -6.46 -14.39
C LEU A 264 -13.75 -5.19 -14.64
N GLU A 265 -14.65 -4.87 -13.72
CA GLU A 265 -15.57 -3.73 -13.85
C GLU A 265 -14.94 -2.41 -13.41
N VAL A 266 -14.15 -2.41 -12.33
CA VAL A 266 -13.46 -1.19 -11.86
C VAL A 266 -12.39 -0.75 -12.85
N ARG A 267 -11.76 -1.70 -13.56
CA ARG A 267 -10.68 -1.38 -14.49
C ARG A 267 -10.69 -2.24 -15.75
N PRO A 268 -11.58 -1.92 -16.71
CA PRO A 268 -11.63 -2.63 -17.98
C PRO A 268 -10.29 -2.59 -18.71
N GLY A 269 -9.93 -3.69 -19.36
CA GLY A 269 -8.65 -3.83 -20.07
C GLY A 269 -7.50 -4.35 -19.20
N TRP A 270 -7.73 -4.54 -17.90
CA TRP A 270 -6.75 -5.08 -16.96
C TRP A 270 -7.26 -6.38 -16.35
N LEU A 271 -6.32 -7.23 -15.96
CA LEU A 271 -6.58 -8.51 -15.34
C LEU A 271 -5.71 -8.66 -14.10
N LEU A 272 -6.33 -9.04 -12.99
CA LEU A 272 -5.61 -9.41 -11.79
C LEU A 272 -5.18 -10.88 -11.89
N ARG A 273 -3.92 -11.17 -11.62
CA ARG A 273 -3.36 -12.52 -11.58
C ARG A 273 -2.64 -12.77 -10.27
N GLY A 274 -2.60 -14.03 -9.88
CA GLY A 274 -1.75 -14.48 -8.81
C GLY A 274 -0.33 -14.65 -9.32
N ILE A 275 0.64 -14.22 -8.52
CA ILE A 275 2.05 -14.37 -8.82
C ILE A 275 2.80 -14.94 -7.61
N ILE A 276 3.89 -15.62 -7.89
CA ILE A 276 4.90 -15.98 -6.89
C ILE A 276 6.21 -15.34 -7.33
N VAL A 277 6.75 -14.48 -6.48
CA VAL A 277 8.01 -13.77 -6.68
C VAL A 277 8.84 -13.89 -5.40
N ASP A 278 10.07 -14.40 -5.53
CA ASP A 278 10.97 -14.66 -4.40
C ASP A 278 10.32 -15.48 -3.26
N SER A 279 9.55 -16.52 -3.63
CA SER A 279 8.74 -17.36 -2.71
C SER A 279 7.59 -16.65 -2.00
N THR A 280 7.29 -15.40 -2.34
CA THR A 280 6.13 -14.66 -1.85
C THR A 280 4.99 -14.76 -2.84
N MET A 281 3.81 -15.15 -2.36
CA MET A 281 2.58 -15.08 -3.15
C MET A 281 1.95 -13.70 -3.04
N ALA A 282 1.63 -13.09 -4.18
CA ALA A 282 0.93 -11.81 -4.27
C ALA A 282 -0.07 -11.82 -5.45
N CYS A 283 -0.83 -10.74 -5.61
CA CYS A 283 -1.55 -10.47 -6.84
C CYS A 283 -0.92 -9.28 -7.55
N ALA A 284 -0.99 -9.26 -8.88
CA ALA A 284 -0.53 -8.14 -9.68
C ALA A 284 -1.38 -8.00 -10.95
N TRP A 285 -1.35 -6.79 -11.51
CA TRP A 285 -2.10 -6.42 -12.69
C TRP A 285 -1.34 -6.77 -13.96
N LEU A 286 -2.09 -7.23 -14.96
CA LEU A 286 -1.60 -7.51 -16.30
C LEU A 286 -2.57 -6.87 -17.32
N PRO A 287 -2.07 -6.11 -18.32
CA PRO A 287 -2.92 -5.61 -19.38
C PRO A 287 -3.44 -6.75 -20.26
N THR A 288 -4.70 -6.65 -20.71
CA THR A 288 -5.37 -7.71 -21.50
C THR A 288 -5.23 -7.55 -23.02
N GLY A 289 -4.68 -6.42 -23.50
CA GLY A 289 -4.43 -6.15 -24.93
C GLY A 289 -3.98 -4.73 -25.23
#